data_AF-A0A931CVV4-F1
#
_entry.id   AF-A0A931CVV4-F1
#
_cell.length_a   1.000
_cell.length_b   1.000
_cell.length_c   1.000
_cell.angle_alpha   90.00
_cell.angle_beta   90.00
_cell.angle_gamma   90.00
#
_symmetry.space_group_name_H-M   'P 1'
#
loop_
_entity.id
_entity.type
_entity.pdbx_description
1 polymer ?
#
loop_
_entity_poly.entity_id
_entity_poly.type
_entity_poly.pdbx_seq_one_letter_code
_entity_poly.pdbx_strand_id
1 'polypeptide(L)'
;MAQLIADRRDVDFVLHEQIGQVDHEIFAEFNKKTVDLIVSEARNLAIKEILPTFKEGDEQGCTLENGKVTAPESFKRAWRLFCEGEWLAMCDDPDVGGQGMPKTVGTAALEYMVGANSAFMLYYGMTHGAAKLVEAFGDETQKRLYMKKMFAGVWGGT
;
A
#
# COMPACT_ATOMS: atom_id res chain seq x y z
N MET A 1 19.78 -9.27 -3.24
CA MET A 1 18.34 -9.54 -3.00
C MET A 1 17.53 -8.26 -2.89
N ALA A 2 17.87 -7.29 -2.04
CA ALA A 2 17.09 -6.04 -1.93
C ALA A 2 17.05 -5.14 -3.18
N GLN A 3 18.04 -5.26 -4.07
CA GLN A 3 18.07 -4.59 -5.37
C GLN A 3 17.20 -5.28 -6.44
N LEU A 4 16.65 -6.47 -6.13
CA LEU A 4 15.85 -7.25 -7.07
C LEU A 4 14.37 -6.81 -7.09
N ILE A 5 13.91 -6.13 -6.03
CA ILE A 5 12.52 -5.66 -5.90
C ILE A 5 12.33 -4.26 -6.51
N ALA A 6 13.28 -3.33 -6.28
CA ALA A 6 13.34 -2.00 -6.86
C ALA A 6 14.74 -1.38 -6.63
N ASP A 7 15.17 -0.46 -7.50
CA ASP A 7 16.44 0.25 -7.36
C ASP A 7 16.26 1.56 -6.57
N ARG A 8 16.84 1.61 -5.37
CA ARG A 8 16.77 2.78 -4.50
C ARG A 8 17.38 4.03 -5.13
N ARG A 9 18.47 3.89 -5.88
CA ARG A 9 19.12 5.06 -6.49
C ARG A 9 18.20 5.71 -7.53
N ASP A 10 17.51 4.89 -8.31
CA ASP A 10 16.59 5.34 -9.35
C ASP A 10 15.36 6.00 -8.73
N VAL A 11 14.75 5.37 -7.72
CA VAL A 11 13.63 5.97 -6.97
C VAL A 11 14.00 7.34 -6.39
N ASP A 12 15.16 7.46 -5.75
CA ASP A 12 15.62 8.74 -5.18
C ASP A 12 15.91 9.78 -6.28
N PHE A 13 16.47 9.37 -7.42
CA PHE A 13 16.69 10.24 -8.57
C PHE A 13 15.35 10.78 -9.12
N VAL A 14 14.37 9.91 -9.31
CA VAL A 14 13.05 10.30 -9.81
C VAL A 14 12.36 11.28 -8.85
N LEU A 15 12.34 10.98 -7.55
CA LEU A 15 11.67 11.80 -6.55
C LEU A 15 12.34 13.17 -6.34
N HIS A 16 13.67 13.22 -6.31
CA HIS A 16 14.39 14.43 -5.89
C HIS A 16 15.00 15.23 -7.04
N GLU A 17 15.36 14.59 -8.15
CA GLU A 17 16.10 15.22 -9.24
C GLU A 17 15.25 15.40 -10.51
N GLN A 18 14.42 14.41 -10.87
CA GLN A 18 13.62 14.46 -12.10
C GLN A 18 12.26 15.15 -11.90
N ILE A 19 11.47 14.67 -10.94
CA ILE A 19 10.16 15.26 -10.61
C ILE A 19 10.32 16.41 -9.62
N GLY A 20 11.19 16.21 -8.62
CA GLY A 20 11.39 17.15 -7.53
C GLY A 20 10.23 17.16 -6.52
N GLN A 21 10.37 18.01 -5.49
CA GLN A 21 9.36 18.14 -4.44
C GLN A 21 8.06 18.74 -5.01
N VAL A 22 6.92 18.21 -4.57
CA VAL A 22 5.61 18.77 -4.91
C VAL A 22 5.40 20.06 -4.10
N ASP A 23 5.48 21.20 -4.77
CA ASP A 23 5.33 22.52 -4.16
C ASP A 23 3.84 22.90 -4.02
N HIS A 24 3.22 22.45 -2.92
CA HIS A 24 1.85 22.79 -2.56
C HIS A 24 1.68 22.79 -1.04
N GLU A 25 0.84 23.69 -0.50
CA GLU A 25 0.66 23.88 0.94
C GLU A 25 0.22 22.59 1.66
N ILE A 26 -0.70 21.84 1.07
CA ILE A 26 -1.20 20.57 1.60
C ILE A 26 -0.12 19.49 1.73
N PHE A 27 1.03 19.67 1.08
CA PHE A 27 2.16 18.75 1.13
C PHE A 27 3.37 19.31 1.88
N ALA A 28 3.24 20.43 2.59
CA ALA A 28 4.35 21.09 3.29
C ALA A 28 5.07 20.17 4.30
N GLU A 29 4.36 19.19 4.87
CA GLU A 29 4.93 18.22 5.82
C GLU A 29 5.80 17.14 5.14
N PHE A 30 5.64 16.94 3.83
CA PHE A 30 6.38 15.97 3.01
C PHE A 30 7.66 16.57 2.42
N ASN A 31 8.46 17.17 3.29
CA ASN A 31 9.82 17.60 2.94
C ASN A 31 10.71 16.40 2.59
N LYS A 32 11.89 16.67 2.01
CA LYS A 32 12.87 15.65 1.60
C LYS A 32 13.12 14.58 2.67
N LYS A 33 13.32 14.99 3.93
CA LYS A 33 13.63 14.07 5.03
C LYS A 33 12.45 13.13 5.34
N THR A 34 11.24 13.67 5.35
CA THR A 34 10.01 12.89 5.53
C THR A 34 9.84 11.88 4.39
N VAL A 35 10.02 12.31 3.15
CA VAL A 35 9.95 11.43 1.96
C VAL A 35 11.01 10.32 2.03
N ASP A 36 12.27 10.66 2.33
CA ASP A 36 13.35 9.68 2.45
C ASP A 36 13.05 8.61 3.51
N LEU A 37 12.43 9.01 4.63
CA LEU A 37 12.00 8.11 5.70
C LEU A 37 10.88 7.17 5.22
N ILE A 38 9.83 7.71 4.60
CA ILE A 38 8.70 6.91 4.08
C ILE A 38 9.21 5.85 3.10
N VAL A 39 10.06 6.23 2.15
CA VAL A 39 10.63 5.29 1.16
C VAL A 39 11.50 4.22 1.84
N SER A 40 12.23 4.60 2.89
CA SER A 40 13.06 3.64 3.65
C SER A 40 12.22 2.64 4.44
N GLU A 41 11.14 3.09 5.08
CA GLU A 41 10.25 2.22 5.83
C GLU A 41 9.40 1.33 4.92
N ALA A 42 8.95 1.85 3.76
CA ALA A 42 8.29 1.06 2.74
C ALA A 42 9.19 -0.09 2.24
N ARG A 43 10.46 0.24 1.96
CA ARG A 43 11.47 -0.76 1.58
C ARG A 43 11.75 -1.75 2.70
N ASN A 44 11.79 -1.31 3.96
CA ASN A 44 11.99 -2.20 5.10
C ASN A 44 10.84 -3.20 5.26
N LEU A 45 9.59 -2.73 5.20
CA LEU A 45 8.41 -3.58 5.21
C LEU A 45 8.44 -4.57 4.04
N ALA A 46 8.72 -4.08 2.84
CA ALA A 46 8.82 -4.91 1.65
C ALA A 46 9.85 -6.04 1.80
N ILE A 47 11.06 -5.76 2.28
CA ILE A 47 12.14 -6.76 2.39
C ILE A 47 11.91 -7.71 3.56
N LYS A 48 11.50 -7.20 4.71
CA LYS A 48 11.46 -7.98 5.96
C LYS A 48 10.16 -8.78 6.11
N GLU A 49 9.07 -8.29 5.54
CA GLU A 49 7.73 -8.81 5.83
C GLU A 49 7.03 -9.33 4.57
N ILE A 50 7.12 -8.61 3.44
CA ILE A 50 6.37 -8.99 2.22
C ILE A 50 7.17 -9.98 1.37
N LEU A 51 8.43 -9.70 1.06
CA LEU A 51 9.28 -10.53 0.19
C LEU A 51 9.40 -11.99 0.66
N PRO A 52 9.53 -12.30 1.96
CA PRO A 52 9.57 -13.69 2.42
C PRO A 52 8.31 -14.48 2.06
N THR A 53 7.16 -13.81 1.94
CA THR A 53 5.89 -14.45 1.57
C THR A 53 5.80 -14.83 0.10
N PHE A 54 6.69 -14.33 -0.77
CA PHE A 54 6.60 -14.53 -2.21
C PHE A 54 6.68 -16.01 -2.59
N LYS A 55 7.75 -16.68 -2.13
CA LYS A 55 7.97 -18.10 -2.42
C LYS A 55 6.90 -18.98 -1.76
N GLU A 56 6.62 -18.73 -0.47
CA GLU A 56 5.62 -19.51 0.26
C GLU A 56 4.22 -19.36 -0.34
N GLY A 57 3.87 -18.15 -0.79
CA GLY A 57 2.59 -17.87 -1.43
C GLY A 57 2.41 -18.58 -2.77
N ASP A 58 3.48 -18.67 -3.57
CA ASP A 58 3.49 -19.41 -4.84
C ASP A 58 3.38 -20.94 -4.63
N GLU A 59 4.17 -21.49 -3.69
CA GLU A 59 4.17 -22.92 -3.40
C GLU A 59 2.86 -23.40 -2.73
N GLN A 60 2.26 -22.58 -1.86
CA GLN A 60 1.02 -22.93 -1.15
C GLN A 60 -0.23 -22.65 -1.99
N GLY A 61 -0.28 -21.50 -2.67
CA GLY A 61 -1.46 -21.01 -3.38
C GLY A 61 -2.69 -20.78 -2.48
N CYS A 62 -3.83 -20.56 -3.12
CA CYS A 62 -5.13 -20.46 -2.44
C CYS A 62 -5.87 -21.80 -2.52
N THR A 63 -6.56 -22.17 -1.44
CA THR A 63 -7.48 -23.33 -1.43
C THR A 63 -8.93 -22.88 -1.38
N LEU A 64 -9.82 -23.62 -2.04
CA LEU A 64 -11.26 -23.39 -2.02
C LEU A 64 -11.95 -24.60 -1.39
N GLU A 65 -12.57 -24.39 -0.23
CA GLU A 65 -13.31 -25.44 0.48
C GLU A 65 -14.65 -24.89 0.95
N ASN A 66 -15.75 -25.55 0.58
CA ASN A 66 -17.12 -25.19 0.99
C ASN A 66 -17.48 -23.70 0.77
N GLY A 67 -17.04 -23.12 -0.35
CA GLY A 67 -17.28 -21.71 -0.69
C GLY A 67 -16.39 -20.71 0.06
N LYS A 68 -15.46 -21.17 0.90
CA LYS A 68 -14.47 -20.34 1.58
C LYS A 68 -13.11 -20.50 0.91
N VAL A 69 -12.53 -19.38 0.49
CA VAL A 69 -11.14 -19.32 0.02
C VAL A 69 -10.21 -19.09 1.22
N THR A 70 -9.14 -19.88 1.31
CA THR A 70 -8.05 -19.66 2.28
C THR A 70 -6.80 -19.27 1.51
N ALA A 71 -6.29 -18.07 1.79
CA ALA A 71 -5.03 -17.56 1.26
C ALA A 71 -3.82 -18.17 2.01
N PRO A 72 -2.60 -18.06 1.45
CA PRO A 72 -1.39 -18.49 2.14
C PRO A 72 -1.28 -17.92 3.55
N GLU A 73 -0.85 -18.73 4.52
CA GLU A 73 -0.83 -18.33 5.94
C GLU A 73 0.14 -17.16 6.17
N SER A 74 1.24 -17.15 5.42
CA SER A 74 2.29 -16.13 5.45
C SER A 74 1.78 -14.72 5.12
N PHE A 75 0.70 -14.61 4.34
CA PHE A 75 0.12 -13.32 3.96
C PHE A 75 -0.54 -12.62 5.14
N LYS A 76 -1.03 -13.35 6.16
CA LYS A 76 -1.81 -12.75 7.25
C LYS A 76 -0.98 -11.78 8.08
N ARG A 77 0.26 -12.14 8.42
CA ARG A 77 1.15 -11.27 9.19
C ARG A 77 1.57 -10.05 8.37
N ALA A 78 1.93 -10.25 7.10
CA ALA A 78 2.28 -9.17 6.20
C ALA A 78 1.11 -8.20 6.01
N TRP A 79 -0.11 -8.70 5.83
CA TRP A 79 -1.33 -7.88 5.71
C TRP A 79 -1.58 -7.07 6.97
N ARG A 80 -1.48 -7.69 8.15
CA ARG A 80 -1.65 -6.97 9.42
C ARG A 80 -0.66 -5.81 9.56
N LEU A 81 0.63 -6.05 9.31
CA LEU A 81 1.66 -5.00 9.39
C LEU A 81 1.47 -3.92 8.31
N PHE A 82 1.02 -4.30 7.12
CA PHE A 82 0.66 -3.37 6.06
C PHE A 82 -0.50 -2.45 6.47
N CYS A 83 -1.55 -2.99 7.09
CA CYS A 83 -2.66 -2.20 7.60
C CYS A 83 -2.31 -1.36 8.84
N GLU A 84 -1.56 -1.92 9.80
CA GLU A 84 -1.12 -1.21 11.02
C GLU A 84 -0.19 -0.03 10.69
N GLY A 85 0.59 -0.12 9.61
CA GLY A 85 1.39 0.99 9.11
C GLY A 85 0.64 1.96 8.19
N GLU A 86 -0.69 1.82 8.07
CA GLU A 86 -1.57 2.69 7.27
C GLU A 86 -1.14 2.77 5.79
N TRP A 87 -0.48 1.73 5.28
CA TRP A 87 0.07 1.70 3.92
C TRP A 87 -1.02 1.59 2.84
N LEU A 88 -2.24 1.19 3.21
CA LEU A 88 -3.38 1.08 2.30
C LEU A 88 -3.92 2.46 1.89
N ALA A 89 -3.93 3.43 2.79
CA ALA A 89 -4.58 4.73 2.60
C ALA A 89 -3.58 5.91 2.56
N MET A 90 -2.31 5.62 2.26
CA MET A 90 -1.20 6.58 2.26
C MET A 90 -1.54 7.95 1.68
N CYS A 91 -2.16 7.96 0.50
CA CYS A 91 -2.39 9.19 -0.26
C CYS A 91 -3.83 9.72 -0.12
N ASP A 92 -4.61 9.13 0.79
CA ASP A 92 -6.03 9.43 0.92
C ASP A 92 -6.27 10.38 2.09
N ASP A 93 -7.49 10.90 2.17
CA ASP A 93 -7.84 11.94 3.13
C ASP A 93 -7.72 11.43 4.58
N PRO A 94 -7.11 12.21 5.49
CA PRO A 94 -7.07 11.88 6.91
C PRO A 94 -8.44 11.58 7.54
N ASP A 95 -9.53 12.18 7.06
CA ASP A 95 -10.89 11.93 7.55
C ASP A 95 -11.33 10.47 7.38
N VAL A 96 -10.75 9.77 6.41
CA VAL A 96 -11.02 8.35 6.14
C VAL A 96 -9.91 7.43 6.63
N GLY A 97 -8.96 7.97 7.41
CA GLY A 97 -7.81 7.24 7.96
C GLY A 97 -6.62 7.17 7.01
N GLY A 98 -6.55 8.06 6.02
CA GLY A 98 -5.38 8.20 5.16
C GLY A 98 -4.29 9.11 5.73
N GLN A 99 -3.15 9.16 5.06
CA GLN A 99 -2.00 9.99 5.49
C GLN A 99 -1.86 11.29 4.67
N GLY A 100 -2.69 11.50 3.64
CA GLY A 100 -2.66 12.71 2.81
C GLY A 100 -1.40 12.91 1.96
N MET A 101 -0.58 11.87 1.77
CA MET A 101 0.71 12.03 1.09
C MET A 101 0.59 12.27 -0.43
N PRO A 102 1.57 12.95 -1.05
CA PRO A 102 1.61 13.11 -2.50
C PRO A 102 1.60 11.74 -3.20
N LYS A 103 0.83 11.63 -4.29
CA LYS A 103 0.74 10.38 -5.06
C LYS A 103 2.11 9.90 -5.58
N THR A 104 3.02 10.82 -5.92
CA THR A 104 4.38 10.48 -6.33
C THR A 104 5.15 9.73 -5.24
N VAL A 105 5.03 10.15 -3.98
CA VAL A 105 5.65 9.50 -2.82
C VAL A 105 4.98 8.16 -2.54
N GLY A 106 3.66 8.10 -2.54
CA GLY A 106 2.92 6.86 -2.33
C GLY A 106 3.21 5.80 -3.40
N THR A 107 3.32 6.20 -4.66
CA THR A 107 3.71 5.30 -5.76
C THR A 107 5.12 4.75 -5.54
N ALA A 108 6.09 5.59 -5.17
CA ALA A 108 7.44 5.14 -4.87
C ALA A 108 7.50 4.16 -3.68
N ALA A 109 6.67 4.38 -2.65
CA ALA A 109 6.54 3.45 -1.53
C ALA A 109 5.94 2.10 -1.98
N LEU A 110 4.86 2.12 -2.76
CA LEU A 110 4.18 0.92 -3.26
C LEU A 110 5.06 0.09 -4.18
N GLU A 111 5.94 0.72 -4.96
CA GLU A 111 6.84 0.04 -5.90
C GLU A 111 7.65 -1.06 -5.20
N TYR A 112 8.22 -0.78 -4.03
CA TYR A 112 8.96 -1.78 -3.26
C TYR A 112 8.08 -2.97 -2.85
N MET A 113 6.84 -2.70 -2.44
CA MET A 113 5.92 -3.72 -1.94
C MET A 113 5.39 -4.60 -3.07
N VAL A 114 5.07 -3.98 -4.21
CA VAL A 114 4.66 -4.68 -5.43
C VAL A 114 5.82 -5.52 -5.97
N GLY A 115 7.04 -4.96 -6.00
CA GLY A 115 8.25 -5.69 -6.39
C GLY A 115 8.58 -6.85 -5.44
N ALA A 116 8.22 -6.73 -4.15
CA ALA A 116 8.41 -7.79 -3.17
C ALA A 116 7.42 -8.96 -3.34
N ASN A 117 6.13 -8.68 -3.55
CA ASN A 117 5.13 -9.71 -3.84
C ASN A 117 3.87 -9.10 -4.47
N SER A 118 3.75 -9.20 -5.80
CA SER A 118 2.61 -8.66 -6.55
C SER A 118 1.28 -9.38 -6.23
N ALA A 119 1.31 -10.70 -6.01
CA ALA A 119 0.12 -11.46 -5.65
C ALA A 119 -0.46 -11.03 -4.29
N PHE A 120 0.40 -10.77 -3.31
CA PHE A 120 0.00 -10.17 -2.03
C PHE A 120 -0.55 -8.75 -2.22
N MET A 121 0.10 -7.92 -3.04
CA MET A 121 -0.32 -6.53 -3.25
C MET A 121 -1.62 -6.38 -4.04
N LEU A 122 -2.14 -7.43 -4.68
CA LEU A 122 -3.49 -7.41 -5.26
C LEU A 122 -4.59 -7.22 -4.21
N TYR A 123 -4.41 -7.74 -2.98
CA TYR A 123 -5.37 -7.49 -1.88
C TYR A 123 -5.47 -6.00 -1.55
N TYR A 124 -4.34 -5.28 -1.60
CA TYR A 124 -4.31 -3.83 -1.50
C TYR A 124 -5.02 -3.18 -2.70
N GLY A 125 -4.58 -3.50 -3.92
CA GLY A 125 -5.01 -2.79 -5.13
C GLY A 125 -6.52 -2.90 -5.35
N MET A 126 -7.09 -4.09 -5.16
CA MET A 126 -8.53 -4.33 -5.31
C MET A 126 -9.33 -3.63 -4.21
N THR A 127 -8.85 -3.67 -2.97
CA THR A 127 -9.53 -3.03 -1.83
C THR A 127 -9.52 -1.50 -1.96
N HIS A 128 -8.36 -0.93 -2.27
CA HIS A 128 -8.19 0.51 -2.47
C HIS A 128 -9.03 1.01 -3.65
N GLY A 129 -8.97 0.32 -4.79
CA GLY A 129 -9.77 0.65 -5.97
C GLY A 129 -11.27 0.62 -5.70
N ALA A 130 -11.76 -0.43 -5.02
CA ALA A 130 -13.17 -0.51 -4.62
C ALA A 130 -13.56 0.60 -3.63
N ALA A 131 -12.70 0.94 -2.67
CA ALA A 131 -12.93 2.05 -1.75
C ALA A 131 -13.03 3.39 -2.51
N LYS A 132 -12.19 3.59 -3.54
CA LYS A 132 -12.23 4.77 -4.40
C LYS A 132 -13.47 4.86 -5.26
N LEU A 133 -14.04 3.73 -5.69
CA LEU A 133 -15.36 3.75 -6.35
C LEU A 133 -16.45 4.23 -5.39
N VAL A 134 -16.45 3.78 -4.13
CA VAL A 134 -17.40 4.26 -3.12
C VAL A 134 -17.17 5.75 -2.81
N GLU A 135 -15.92 6.19 -2.69
CA GLU A 135 -15.57 7.59 -2.46
C GLU A 135 -16.11 8.50 -3.57
N ALA A 136 -15.92 8.11 -4.82
CA ALA A 136 -16.29 8.91 -5.98
C ALA A 136 -17.80 8.89 -6.27
N PHE A 137 -18.46 7.74 -6.13
CA PHE A 137 -19.81 7.53 -6.63
C PHE A 137 -20.84 7.15 -5.57
N GLY A 138 -20.40 6.87 -4.35
CA GLY A 138 -21.31 6.47 -3.28
C GLY A 138 -22.15 7.64 -2.75
N ASP A 139 -23.34 7.32 -2.23
CA ASP A 139 -24.08 8.26 -1.39
C ASP A 139 -23.43 8.40 0.00
N GLU A 140 -23.87 9.40 0.78
CA GLU A 140 -23.31 9.67 2.12
C GLU A 140 -23.46 8.49 3.10
N THR A 141 -24.47 7.65 2.92
CA THR A 141 -24.65 6.45 3.75
C THR A 141 -23.63 5.38 3.38
N GLN A 142 -23.39 5.17 2.09
CA GLN A 142 -22.39 4.24 1.57
C GLN A 142 -20.98 4.68 1.99
N LYS A 143 -20.63 5.96 1.78
CA LYS A 143 -19.33 6.52 2.16
C LYS A 143 -19.03 6.28 3.65
N ARG A 144 -19.97 6.68 4.53
CA ARG A 144 -19.82 6.52 5.98
C ARG A 144 -19.71 5.06 6.43
N LEU A 145 -20.41 4.14 5.74
CA LEU A 145 -20.42 2.73 6.11
C LEU A 145 -19.13 2.01 5.69
N TYR A 146 -18.61 2.30 4.49
CA TYR A 146 -17.58 1.50 3.87
C TYR A 146 -16.18 2.12 3.97
N MET A 147 -16.02 3.41 3.67
CA MET A 147 -14.71 4.01 3.39
C MET A 147 -13.71 3.77 4.51
N LYS A 148 -14.05 4.15 5.76
CA LYS A 148 -13.12 4.01 6.89
C LYS A 148 -12.67 2.56 7.13
N LYS A 149 -13.55 1.58 6.90
CA LYS A 149 -13.20 0.16 7.09
C LYS A 149 -12.37 -0.40 5.93
N MET A 150 -12.63 0.07 4.71
CA MET A 150 -11.88 -0.36 3.53
C MET A 150 -10.48 0.27 3.51
N PHE A 151 -10.37 1.58 3.76
CA PHE A 151 -9.08 2.27 3.83
C PHE A 151 -8.21 1.79 5.00
N ALA A 152 -8.80 1.33 6.10
CA ALA A 152 -8.08 0.67 7.19
C ALA A 152 -7.75 -0.82 6.92
N GLY A 153 -8.19 -1.39 5.80
CA GLY A 153 -7.95 -2.80 5.44
C GLY A 153 -8.69 -3.82 6.31
N VAL A 154 -9.68 -3.35 7.09
CA VAL A 154 -10.59 -4.20 7.89
C VAL A 154 -11.54 -4.96 6.97
N TRP A 155 -12.01 -4.28 5.92
CA TRP A 155 -12.83 -4.87 4.86
C TRP A 155 -12.07 -4.83 3.54
N GLY A 156 -11.96 -5.99 2.88
CA GLY A 156 -11.48 -6.06 1.51
C GLY A 156 -12.51 -5.55 0.50
N GLY A 157 -12.08 -5.35 -0.73
CA GLY A 157 -12.94 -4.99 -1.85
C GLY A 157 -12.41 -5.56 -3.16
N THR A 158 -13.31 -5.75 -4.12
CA THR A 158 -13.02 -6.17 -5.50
C THR A 158 -14.11 -5.69 -6.43
#